data_AF-F8LDM7-F1
#
_entry.id   AF-F8LDM7-F1
#
_cell.length_a   1.000
_cell.length_b   1.000
_cell.length_c   1.000
_cell.angle_alpha   90.00
_cell.angle_beta   90.00
_cell.angle_gamma   90.00
#
_symmetry.space_group_name_H-M   'P 1'
#
loop_
_entity.id
_entity.type
_entity.pdbx_description
1 polymer ?
#
loop_
_entity_poly.entity_id
_entity_poly.type
_entity_poly.pdbx_seq_one_letter_code
_entity_poly.pdbx_strand_id
1 'polypeptide(L)'
;MKPIIRSVNKIWENAEHNALTDLIIFQKKFYCVCRESDEHVFGRNGIIRIIQSIDGKEWRAHSVIKKKGVDLRDPKLSITPSHQLMLLVEEVVYEGEKALSRFSSISFLKKDWTPLQKICRPFDWLWRITWHKGTAWGVSYKPDKDKWRVWLWRSETGTEWRQALEWKIPGNPNETTLRFMDDETMVALVRRNFKTNGYAWIGTSKPPYTEWRWNETQHHLGGPDFIILPDQQMWAAGRIVERTPYGMFQKTALFTMSLDKIQPALLLPSGGIDCSYPGIVFHDQLLWISYYSSHEEKTAIYLAQIELFE
;
A
#
# COMPACT_ATOMS: atom_id res chain seq x y z
N MET A 1 6.08 -26.09 3.67
CA MET A 1 7.34 -25.86 2.91
C MET A 1 7.59 -24.35 2.79
N LYS A 2 8.79 -23.89 2.39
CA LYS A 2 9.10 -22.43 2.29
C LYS A 2 8.78 -21.89 0.90
N PRO A 3 8.21 -20.68 0.76
CA PRO A 3 7.92 -20.09 -0.56
C PRO A 3 9.20 -19.90 -1.38
N ILE A 4 9.10 -20.03 -2.70
CA ILE A 4 10.24 -19.91 -3.64
C ILE A 4 10.03 -18.76 -4.60
N ILE A 5 11.06 -17.93 -4.77
CA ILE A 5 11.11 -16.92 -5.83
C ILE A 5 11.33 -17.61 -7.17
N ARG A 6 10.38 -17.49 -8.08
CA ARG A 6 10.49 -18.00 -9.46
C ARG A 6 11.15 -16.99 -10.39
N SER A 7 10.88 -15.71 -10.20
CA SER A 7 11.53 -14.63 -10.95
C SER A 7 11.46 -13.31 -10.18
N VAL A 8 12.40 -12.42 -10.47
CA VAL A 8 12.39 -11.01 -10.06
C VAL A 8 12.85 -10.20 -11.27
N ASN A 9 12.01 -9.30 -11.74
CA ASN A 9 12.32 -8.45 -12.88
C ASN A 9 12.14 -6.98 -12.49
N LYS A 10 13.08 -6.13 -12.91
CA LYS A 10 12.88 -4.69 -12.89
C LYS A 10 11.88 -4.34 -13.99
N ILE A 11 10.76 -3.71 -13.63
CA ILE A 11 9.66 -3.41 -14.55
C ILE A 11 9.60 -1.92 -14.91
N TRP A 12 10.26 -1.05 -14.15
CA TRP A 12 10.27 0.40 -14.39
C TRP A 12 11.38 1.16 -13.66
N GLU A 13 12.04 2.12 -14.34
CA GLU A 13 13.11 2.97 -13.75
C GLU A 13 13.27 4.35 -14.43
N ASN A 14 12.17 4.94 -14.93
CA ASN A 14 12.24 6.09 -15.84
C ASN A 14 12.40 7.47 -15.15
N ALA A 15 12.52 7.51 -13.82
CA ALA A 15 12.84 8.72 -13.05
C ALA A 15 14.05 8.47 -12.12
N GLU A 16 14.58 9.51 -11.46
CA GLU A 16 15.62 9.34 -10.43
C GLU A 16 15.07 8.69 -9.17
N HIS A 17 13.79 8.94 -8.86
CA HIS A 17 13.10 8.28 -7.77
C HIS A 17 11.77 7.66 -8.22
N ASN A 18 11.69 6.32 -8.22
CA ASN A 18 10.50 5.53 -8.54
C ASN A 18 10.10 4.69 -7.31
N ALA A 19 8.95 4.98 -6.71
CA ALA A 19 8.59 4.34 -5.44
C ALA A 19 7.09 4.22 -5.20
N LEU A 20 6.74 3.66 -4.05
CA LEU A 20 5.37 3.67 -3.49
C LEU A 20 4.39 2.98 -4.43
N THR A 21 4.72 1.74 -4.80
CA THR A 21 4.00 0.99 -5.83
C THR A 21 2.71 0.37 -5.31
N ASP A 22 1.87 -0.04 -6.26
CA ASP A 22 0.75 -0.94 -6.04
C ASP A 22 0.47 -1.74 -7.31
N LEU A 23 -0.11 -2.93 -7.17
CA LEU A 23 -0.34 -3.87 -8.26
C LEU A 23 -1.77 -4.42 -8.19
N ILE A 24 -2.44 -4.48 -9.34
CA ILE A 24 -3.77 -5.09 -9.46
C ILE A 24 -3.94 -5.74 -10.84
N ILE A 25 -4.80 -6.74 -10.93
CA ILE A 25 -5.24 -7.29 -12.22
C ILE A 25 -6.61 -6.72 -12.55
N PHE A 26 -6.73 -6.05 -13.69
CA PHE A 26 -7.98 -5.48 -14.19
C PHE A 26 -8.14 -5.81 -15.67
N GLN A 27 -9.33 -6.30 -16.05
CA GLN A 27 -9.62 -6.69 -17.44
C GLN A 27 -8.54 -7.61 -18.05
N LYS A 28 -8.10 -8.62 -17.29
CA LYS A 28 -7.07 -9.60 -17.68
C LYS A 28 -5.69 -9.00 -17.99
N LYS A 29 -5.38 -7.83 -17.42
CA LYS A 29 -4.08 -7.18 -17.53
C LYS A 29 -3.58 -6.80 -16.16
N PHE A 30 -2.28 -6.88 -15.96
CA PHE A 30 -1.63 -6.28 -14.82
C PHE A 30 -1.60 -4.76 -14.99
N TYR A 31 -1.94 -4.05 -13.93
CA TYR A 31 -1.74 -2.62 -13.78
C TYR A 31 -0.85 -2.39 -12.56
N CYS A 32 0.26 -1.69 -12.76
CA CYS A 32 1.15 -1.27 -11.69
C CYS A 32 1.20 0.26 -11.69
N VAL A 33 1.12 0.85 -10.51
CA VAL A 33 1.25 2.31 -10.29
C VAL A 33 2.50 2.60 -9.50
N CYS A 34 3.12 3.74 -9.72
CA CYS A 34 4.19 4.24 -8.84
C CYS A 34 4.27 5.76 -8.88
N ARG A 35 4.92 6.35 -7.87
CA ARG A 35 5.31 7.76 -7.85
C ARG A 35 6.65 7.91 -8.56
N GLU A 36 6.72 8.83 -9.52
CA GLU A 36 7.96 9.29 -10.15
C GLU A 36 8.32 10.68 -9.64
N SER A 37 9.57 10.87 -9.20
CA SER A 37 10.13 12.13 -8.71
C SER A 37 11.64 12.16 -8.92
N ASP A 38 12.31 13.21 -8.46
CA ASP A 38 13.77 13.24 -8.28
C ASP A 38 14.19 12.76 -6.88
N GLU A 39 13.40 13.06 -5.85
CA GLU A 39 13.65 12.68 -4.46
C GLU A 39 12.50 11.90 -3.83
N HIS A 40 12.80 11.26 -2.69
CA HIS A 40 11.76 10.65 -1.86
C HIS A 40 10.75 11.70 -1.41
N VAL A 41 11.18 12.82 -0.81
CA VAL A 41 10.32 13.92 -0.35
C VAL A 41 11.04 15.25 -0.53
N PHE A 42 10.29 16.35 -0.67
CA PHE A 42 10.80 17.73 -0.80
C PHE A 42 11.62 18.03 -2.08
N GLY A 43 11.74 17.09 -3.01
CA GLY A 43 12.21 17.36 -4.37
C GLY A 43 11.10 17.92 -5.27
N ARG A 44 11.20 17.69 -6.57
CA ARG A 44 10.15 18.03 -7.53
C ARG A 44 8.82 17.39 -7.14
N ASN A 45 7.73 18.08 -7.46
CA ASN A 45 6.39 17.55 -7.30
C ASN A 45 6.24 16.24 -8.10
N GLY A 46 5.91 15.18 -7.39
CA GLY A 46 5.77 13.84 -7.91
C GLY A 46 4.57 13.72 -8.84
N ILE A 47 4.73 12.83 -9.83
CA ILE A 47 3.66 12.42 -10.72
C ILE A 47 3.34 10.95 -10.46
N ILE A 48 2.14 10.52 -10.82
CA ILE A 48 1.77 9.11 -10.78
C ILE A 48 1.91 8.52 -12.17
N ARG A 49 2.78 7.53 -12.26
CA ARG A 49 2.96 6.68 -13.43
C ARG A 49 2.04 5.47 -13.31
N ILE A 50 1.38 5.13 -14.40
CA ILE A 50 0.67 3.86 -14.56
C ILE A 50 1.30 3.10 -15.71
N ILE A 51 1.69 1.85 -15.45
CA ILE A 51 2.21 0.91 -16.43
C ILE A 51 1.31 -0.33 -16.46
N GLN A 52 1.31 -1.02 -17.59
CA GLN A 52 0.49 -2.22 -17.79
C GLN A 52 1.31 -3.33 -18.43
N SER A 53 0.89 -4.56 -18.18
CA SER A 53 1.39 -5.76 -18.83
C SER A 53 0.26 -6.76 -19.06
N ILE A 54 0.37 -7.55 -20.14
CA ILE A 54 -0.58 -8.63 -20.43
C ILE A 54 -0.12 -9.98 -19.86
N ASP A 55 1.18 -10.12 -19.56
CA ASP A 55 1.84 -11.38 -19.18
C ASP A 55 2.72 -11.23 -17.93
N GLY A 56 2.85 -10.01 -17.40
CA GLY A 56 3.73 -9.68 -16.29
C GLY A 56 5.21 -9.66 -16.65
N LYS A 57 5.58 -9.86 -17.91
CA LYS A 57 6.96 -9.86 -18.42
C LYS A 57 7.29 -8.57 -19.13
N GLU A 58 6.48 -8.20 -20.12
CA GLU A 58 6.66 -6.99 -20.92
C GLU A 58 5.78 -5.87 -20.38
N TRP A 59 6.40 -4.75 -20.00
CA TRP A 59 5.71 -3.62 -19.37
C TRP A 59 5.78 -2.39 -20.26
N ARG A 60 4.65 -1.70 -20.40
CA ARG A 60 4.55 -0.45 -21.16
C ARG A 60 3.89 0.64 -20.34
N ALA A 61 4.30 1.88 -20.57
CA ALA A 61 3.57 3.05 -20.09
C ALA A 61 2.11 3.00 -20.54
N HIS A 62 1.19 3.26 -19.61
CA HIS A 62 -0.23 3.38 -19.88
C HIS A 62 -0.68 4.84 -19.80
N SER A 63 -0.39 5.51 -18.68
CA SER A 63 -0.78 6.91 -18.48
C SER A 63 0.10 7.61 -17.43
N VAL A 64 -0.07 8.93 -17.35
CA VAL A 64 0.52 9.80 -16.32
C VAL A 64 -0.57 10.65 -15.72
N ILE A 65 -0.59 10.76 -14.40
CA ILE A 65 -1.39 11.74 -13.68
C ILE A 65 -0.45 12.72 -13.00
N LYS A 66 -0.66 14.01 -13.26
CA LYS A 66 0.13 15.10 -12.71
C LYS A 66 -0.75 16.32 -12.45
N LYS A 67 -0.38 17.12 -11.47
CA LYS A 67 -1.10 18.35 -11.12
C LYS A 67 -0.10 19.45 -10.82
N LYS A 68 -0.24 20.59 -11.52
CA LYS A 68 0.73 21.70 -11.40
C LYS A 68 0.77 22.21 -9.95
N GLY A 69 1.97 22.29 -9.38
CA GLY A 69 2.19 22.79 -8.01
C GLY A 69 1.79 21.82 -6.89
N VAL A 70 1.49 20.55 -7.20
CA VAL A 70 1.06 19.55 -6.23
C VAL A 70 1.93 18.30 -6.35
N ASP A 71 2.54 17.86 -5.25
CA ASP A 71 3.23 16.58 -5.14
C ASP A 71 2.18 15.47 -4.99
N LEU A 72 2.08 14.59 -5.99
CA LEU A 72 1.22 13.42 -5.90
C LEU A 72 1.99 12.25 -5.30
N ARG A 73 1.39 11.58 -4.31
CA ARG A 73 2.05 10.53 -3.55
C ARG A 73 1.21 9.28 -3.37
N ASP A 74 1.92 8.19 -3.03
CA ASP A 74 1.36 6.93 -2.53
C ASP A 74 0.16 6.38 -3.32
N PRO A 75 0.30 6.19 -4.65
CA PRO A 75 -0.80 5.72 -5.46
C PRO A 75 -1.24 4.31 -5.06
N LYS A 76 -2.54 4.10 -4.87
CA LYS A 76 -3.15 2.79 -4.63
C LYS A 76 -4.29 2.52 -5.60
N LEU A 77 -4.41 1.26 -6.02
CA LEU A 77 -5.45 0.81 -6.95
C LEU A 77 -6.50 -0.02 -6.23
N SER A 78 -7.74 0.10 -6.69
CA SER A 78 -8.85 -0.76 -6.29
C SER A 78 -9.84 -0.91 -7.44
N ILE A 79 -10.71 -1.91 -7.37
CA ILE A 79 -11.78 -2.12 -8.37
C ILE A 79 -13.11 -1.89 -7.69
N THR A 80 -13.93 -1.01 -8.27
CA THR A 80 -15.27 -0.71 -7.75
C THR A 80 -16.24 -1.88 -8.01
N PRO A 81 -17.39 -1.94 -7.29
CA PRO A 81 -18.46 -2.90 -7.56
C PRO A 81 -19.03 -2.77 -8.99
N SER A 82 -18.93 -1.59 -9.59
CA SER A 82 -19.30 -1.32 -10.99
C SER A 82 -18.21 -1.71 -12.00
N HIS A 83 -17.19 -2.47 -11.58
CA HIS A 83 -16.05 -2.91 -12.39
C HIS A 83 -15.25 -1.78 -13.05
N GLN A 84 -15.05 -0.68 -12.32
CA GLN A 84 -14.16 0.41 -12.74
C GLN A 84 -12.85 0.34 -11.96
N LEU A 85 -11.73 0.59 -12.63
CA LEU A 85 -10.45 0.76 -11.96
C LEU A 85 -10.42 2.14 -11.30
N MET A 86 -10.12 2.16 -10.01
CA MET A 86 -10.08 3.36 -9.18
C MET A 86 -8.66 3.54 -8.64
N LEU A 87 -8.15 4.75 -8.79
CA LEU A 87 -6.88 5.21 -8.24
C LEU A 87 -7.16 6.10 -7.02
N LEU A 88 -6.39 5.90 -5.96
CA LEU A 88 -6.27 6.76 -4.79
C LEU A 88 -4.85 7.36 -4.76
N VAL A 89 -4.72 8.64 -4.43
CA VAL A 89 -3.44 9.36 -4.30
C VAL A 89 -3.51 10.39 -3.18
N GLU A 90 -2.37 10.68 -2.55
CA GLU A 90 -2.24 11.88 -1.69
C GLU A 90 -1.86 13.07 -2.57
N GLU A 91 -2.59 14.17 -2.43
CA GLU A 91 -2.20 15.47 -2.96
C GLU A 91 -1.55 16.28 -1.84
N VAL A 92 -0.28 16.70 -2.02
CA VAL A 92 0.43 17.55 -1.06
C VAL A 92 0.93 18.83 -1.73
N VAL A 93 0.73 19.97 -1.07
CA VAL A 93 1.35 21.25 -1.45
C VAL A 93 2.37 21.61 -0.39
N TYR A 94 3.62 21.80 -0.81
CA TYR A 94 4.74 22.14 0.08
C TYR A 94 5.16 23.61 -0.05
N GLU A 95 5.62 24.16 1.06
CA GLU A 95 6.43 25.38 1.14
C GLU A 95 7.69 25.03 1.96
N GLY A 96 8.81 24.84 1.26
CA GLY A 96 9.99 24.18 1.85
C GLY A 96 9.63 22.79 2.36
N GLU A 97 9.97 22.48 3.62
CA GLU A 97 9.67 21.20 4.26
C GLU A 97 8.27 21.14 4.90
N LYS A 98 7.50 22.23 4.83
CA LYS A 98 6.18 22.32 5.44
C LYS A 98 5.08 21.96 4.43
N ALA A 99 4.25 20.98 4.78
CA ALA A 99 3.03 20.71 4.02
C ALA A 99 1.95 21.78 4.34
N LEU A 100 1.64 22.65 3.38
CA LEU A 100 0.59 23.65 3.49
C LEU A 100 -0.81 23.05 3.37
N SER A 101 -0.95 22.00 2.56
CA SER A 101 -2.21 21.26 2.44
C SER A 101 -1.95 19.80 2.08
N ARG A 102 -2.87 18.93 2.50
CA ARG A 102 -2.89 17.49 2.21
C ARG A 102 -4.32 17.05 1.95
N PHE A 103 -4.53 16.28 0.89
CA PHE A 103 -5.84 15.70 0.57
C PHE A 103 -5.70 14.29 0.03
N SER A 104 -6.53 13.38 0.53
CA SER A 104 -6.82 12.13 -0.17
C SER A 104 -7.63 12.45 -1.41
N SER A 105 -7.23 11.95 -2.58
CA SER A 105 -7.95 12.19 -3.83
C SER A 105 -8.04 10.93 -4.67
N ILE A 106 -9.10 10.84 -5.46
CA ILE A 106 -9.40 9.65 -6.26
C ILE A 106 -9.61 10.01 -7.73
N SER A 107 -9.39 9.02 -8.60
CA SER A 107 -9.70 9.08 -10.03
C SER A 107 -10.20 7.72 -10.51
N PHE A 108 -11.08 7.72 -11.51
CA PHE A 108 -11.62 6.50 -12.11
C PHE A 108 -11.14 6.38 -13.55
N LEU A 109 -10.72 5.19 -13.95
CA LEU A 109 -10.46 4.87 -15.34
C LEU A 109 -11.78 4.66 -16.08
N LYS A 110 -12.04 5.51 -17.09
CA LYS A 110 -13.10 5.31 -18.08
C LYS A 110 -12.43 5.02 -19.43
N LYS A 111 -12.65 5.88 -20.43
CA LYS A 111 -11.78 5.96 -21.62
C LYS A 111 -10.41 6.54 -21.22
N ASP A 112 -10.44 7.58 -20.40
CA ASP A 112 -9.31 8.22 -19.75
C ASP A 112 -9.58 8.33 -18.24
N TRP A 113 -8.55 8.69 -17.47
CA TRP A 113 -8.69 8.95 -16.04
C TRP A 113 -9.51 10.22 -15.79
N THR A 114 -10.51 10.15 -14.91
CA THR A 114 -11.27 11.34 -14.51
C THR A 114 -10.38 12.34 -13.76
N PRO A 115 -10.74 13.64 -13.70
CA PRO A 115 -10.07 14.57 -12.80
C PRO A 115 -10.03 14.05 -11.36
N LEU A 116 -8.96 14.40 -10.64
CA LEU A 116 -8.82 14.06 -9.22
C LEU A 116 -9.93 14.71 -8.41
N GLN A 117 -10.59 13.91 -7.58
CA GLN A 117 -11.67 14.33 -6.68
C GLN A 117 -11.21 14.14 -5.25
N LYS A 118 -11.22 15.20 -4.46
CA LYS A 118 -10.83 15.15 -3.04
C LYS A 118 -11.87 14.40 -2.24
N ILE A 119 -11.41 13.57 -1.32
CA ILE A 119 -12.23 12.79 -0.38
C ILE A 119 -11.70 12.96 1.04
N CYS A 120 -12.48 12.50 2.01
CA CYS A 120 -12.19 12.63 3.44
C CYS A 120 -11.97 14.11 3.86
N ARG A 121 -11.53 14.32 5.10
CA ARG A 121 -11.23 15.68 5.60
C ARG A 121 -9.84 16.12 5.12
N PRO A 122 -9.58 17.44 5.02
CA PRO A 122 -8.22 17.94 4.84
C PRO A 122 -7.26 17.32 5.87
N PHE A 123 -6.03 17.04 5.45
CA PHE A 123 -4.97 16.39 6.21
C PHE A 123 -5.18 14.93 6.62
N ASP A 124 -6.38 14.36 6.45
CA ASP A 124 -6.55 12.92 6.60
C ASP A 124 -6.05 12.22 5.34
N TRP A 125 -4.97 11.47 5.47
CA TRP A 125 -4.45 10.64 4.39
C TRP A 125 -5.02 9.23 4.49
N LEU A 126 -5.98 8.91 3.62
CA LEU A 126 -6.60 7.61 3.43
C LEU A 126 -5.62 6.72 2.67
N TRP A 127 -5.03 5.73 3.36
CA TRP A 127 -3.87 5.03 2.83
C TRP A 127 -4.17 4.08 1.67
N ARG A 128 -5.22 3.27 1.81
CA ARG A 128 -5.61 2.23 0.86
C ARG A 128 -7.12 2.02 0.93
N ILE A 129 -7.74 1.74 -0.21
CA ILE A 129 -9.18 1.41 -0.31
C ILE A 129 -9.33 -0.09 -0.56
N THR A 130 -10.28 -0.71 0.13
CA THR A 130 -10.71 -2.09 -0.07
C THR A 130 -12.24 -2.12 -0.18
N TRP A 131 -12.76 -2.72 -1.26
CA TRP A 131 -14.20 -2.86 -1.46
C TRP A 131 -14.70 -4.18 -0.90
N HIS A 132 -15.83 -4.14 -0.20
CA HIS A 132 -16.52 -5.33 0.30
C HIS A 132 -18.02 -5.11 0.25
N LYS A 133 -18.74 -6.04 -0.41
CA LYS A 133 -20.21 -6.04 -0.55
C LYS A 133 -20.80 -4.66 -0.89
N GLY A 134 -20.25 -3.99 -1.90
CA GLY A 134 -20.73 -2.68 -2.35
C GLY A 134 -20.22 -1.48 -1.55
N THR A 135 -19.47 -1.68 -0.46
CA THR A 135 -18.94 -0.61 0.38
C THR A 135 -17.42 -0.53 0.25
N ALA A 136 -16.89 0.64 -0.05
CA ALA A 136 -15.48 0.97 0.06
C ALA A 136 -15.13 1.22 1.52
N TRP A 137 -14.02 0.64 1.97
CA TRP A 137 -13.45 0.84 3.30
C TRP A 137 -12.01 1.29 3.17
N GLY A 138 -11.56 2.12 4.09
CA GLY A 138 -10.16 2.51 4.18
C GLY A 138 -9.87 3.15 5.53
N VAL A 139 -8.59 3.26 5.85
CA VAL A 139 -8.14 3.85 7.11
C VAL A 139 -7.31 5.08 6.79
N SER A 140 -7.69 6.21 7.36
CA SER A 140 -6.90 7.42 7.27
C SER A 140 -6.06 7.62 8.50
N TYR A 141 -4.96 8.34 8.35
CA TYR A 141 -4.15 8.80 9.47
C TYR A 141 -3.76 10.27 9.32
N LYS A 142 -3.50 10.92 10.45
CA LYS A 142 -2.80 12.22 10.47
C LYS A 142 -2.06 12.44 11.80
N PRO A 143 -0.98 13.22 11.78
CA PRO A 143 -0.36 13.72 13.00
C PRO A 143 -1.32 14.66 13.75
N ASP A 144 -1.34 14.53 15.09
CA ASP A 144 -2.03 15.38 16.06
C ASP A 144 -1.06 15.63 17.22
N LYS A 145 -0.32 16.75 17.13
CA LYS A 145 0.83 17.06 18.00
C LYS A 145 1.84 15.90 17.99
N ASP A 146 2.14 15.31 19.15
CA ASP A 146 3.10 14.21 19.29
C ASP A 146 2.54 12.83 18.94
N LYS A 147 1.22 12.71 18.79
CA LYS A 147 0.51 11.46 18.54
C LYS A 147 -0.01 11.42 17.12
N TRP A 148 -0.24 10.23 16.59
CA TRP A 148 -0.97 10.07 15.33
C TRP A 148 -2.32 9.42 15.64
N ARG A 149 -3.33 9.84 14.89
CA ARG A 149 -4.70 9.35 15.02
C ARG A 149 -5.10 8.66 13.73
N VAL A 150 -5.89 7.60 13.86
CA VAL A 150 -6.39 6.82 12.74
C VAL A 150 -7.90 6.67 12.79
N TRP A 151 -8.53 6.71 11.62
CA TRP A 151 -9.96 6.60 11.46
C TRP A 151 -10.30 5.59 10.39
N LEU A 152 -11.22 4.69 10.72
CA LEU A 152 -11.91 3.86 9.75
C LEU A 152 -12.95 4.70 9.03
N TRP A 153 -12.93 4.65 7.71
CA TRP A 153 -13.86 5.32 6.82
C TRP A 153 -14.60 4.32 5.96
N ARG A 154 -15.82 4.68 5.57
CA ARG A 154 -16.63 3.93 4.60
C ARG A 154 -17.27 4.84 3.56
N SER A 155 -17.54 4.28 2.39
CA SER A 155 -18.27 4.94 1.30
C SER A 155 -19.03 3.91 0.47
N GLU A 156 -20.28 4.18 0.15
CA GLU A 156 -21.08 3.34 -0.77
C GLU A 156 -20.83 3.71 -2.24
N THR A 157 -20.35 4.93 -2.51
CA THR A 157 -20.13 5.45 -3.87
C THR A 157 -18.65 5.50 -4.27
N GLY A 158 -17.76 5.44 -3.28
CA GLY A 158 -16.32 5.72 -3.43
C GLY A 158 -15.99 7.21 -3.46
N THR A 159 -16.96 8.11 -3.66
CA THR A 159 -16.75 9.58 -3.70
C THR A 159 -17.19 10.28 -2.42
N GLU A 160 -18.19 9.75 -1.71
CA GLU A 160 -18.74 10.35 -0.49
C GLU A 160 -18.38 9.48 0.72
N TRP A 161 -17.50 9.99 1.57
CA TRP A 161 -16.92 9.23 2.67
C TRP A 161 -17.43 9.70 4.03
N ARG A 162 -17.79 8.74 4.88
CA ARG A 162 -18.16 8.97 6.27
C ARG A 162 -17.22 8.24 7.22
N GLN A 163 -16.92 8.88 8.34
CA GLN A 163 -16.14 8.26 9.40
C GLN A 163 -17.00 7.18 10.07
N ALA A 164 -16.49 5.95 10.11
CA ALA A 164 -17.15 4.84 10.79
C ALA A 164 -16.69 4.75 12.25
N LEU A 165 -15.38 4.84 12.49
CA LEU A 165 -14.80 4.67 13.83
C LEU A 165 -13.46 5.40 13.93
N GLU A 166 -13.11 5.89 15.12
CA GLU A 166 -11.73 6.26 15.44
C GLU A 166 -11.10 5.13 16.24
N TRP A 167 -9.93 4.62 15.81
CA TRP A 167 -9.23 3.62 16.63
C TRP A 167 -8.23 4.28 17.58
N LYS A 168 -8.20 3.77 18.81
CA LYS A 168 -7.28 4.21 19.87
C LYS A 168 -6.07 3.28 19.96
N ILE A 169 -5.33 3.17 18.86
CA ILE A 169 -4.11 2.34 18.79
C ILE A 169 -2.90 3.18 19.25
N PRO A 170 -2.06 2.70 20.18
CA PRO A 170 -0.87 3.42 20.63
C PRO A 170 0.27 3.38 19.59
N GLY A 171 1.34 4.16 19.81
CA GLY A 171 2.57 4.05 19.00
C GLY A 171 2.50 4.67 17.60
N ASN A 172 1.70 5.72 17.44
CA ASN A 172 1.53 6.46 16.18
C ASN A 172 1.15 5.55 15.00
N PRO A 173 -0.03 4.92 15.04
CA PRO A 173 -0.57 4.12 13.95
C PRO A 173 -0.71 4.96 12.67
N ASN A 174 -0.50 4.33 11.52
CA ASN A 174 -0.57 5.01 10.23
C ASN A 174 -1.03 4.11 9.07
N GLU A 175 -0.13 3.75 8.16
CA GLU A 175 -0.38 3.00 6.94
C GLU A 175 -1.04 1.68 7.28
N THR A 176 -2.26 1.49 6.76
CA THR A 176 -3.10 0.36 7.14
C THR A 176 -3.73 -0.26 5.91
N THR A 177 -3.63 -1.58 5.83
CA THR A 177 -4.34 -2.38 4.83
C THR A 177 -5.51 -3.09 5.49
N LEU A 178 -6.65 -3.15 4.79
CA LEU A 178 -7.84 -3.90 5.20
C LEU A 178 -8.10 -5.05 4.22
N ARG A 179 -8.58 -6.19 4.71
CA ARG A 179 -9.18 -7.28 3.91
C ARG A 179 -10.35 -7.89 4.66
N PHE A 180 -11.16 -8.67 3.97
CA PHE A 180 -12.34 -9.31 4.53
C PHE A 180 -12.23 -10.82 4.33
N MET A 181 -12.47 -11.57 5.39
CA MET A 181 -12.62 -13.02 5.34
C MET A 181 -14.02 -13.39 4.84
N ASP A 182 -14.22 -14.67 4.49
CA ASP A 182 -15.50 -15.20 4.01
C ASP A 182 -16.64 -15.01 5.03
N ASP A 183 -16.32 -15.07 6.33
CA ASP A 183 -17.28 -14.86 7.43
C ASP A 183 -17.54 -13.36 7.75
N GLU A 184 -17.15 -12.47 6.83
CA GLU A 184 -17.26 -11.01 6.93
C GLU A 184 -16.37 -10.36 7.98
N THR A 185 -15.48 -11.12 8.65
CA THR A 185 -14.49 -10.55 9.54
C THR A 185 -13.58 -9.61 8.76
N MET A 186 -13.57 -8.33 9.15
CA MET A 186 -12.62 -7.34 8.66
C MET A 186 -11.31 -7.52 9.41
N VAL A 187 -10.22 -7.68 8.67
CA VAL A 187 -8.86 -7.79 9.19
C VAL A 187 -8.09 -6.53 8.80
N ALA A 188 -7.39 -5.92 9.75
CA ALA A 188 -6.54 -4.76 9.54
C ALA A 188 -5.09 -5.10 9.87
N LEU A 189 -4.15 -4.70 9.01
CA LEU A 189 -2.71 -4.76 9.29
C LEU A 189 -2.17 -3.32 9.31
N VAL A 190 -1.73 -2.88 10.49
CA VAL A 190 -1.45 -1.48 10.82
C VAL A 190 0.04 -1.29 11.08
N ARG A 191 0.68 -0.41 10.30
CA ARG A 191 2.03 0.09 10.60
C ARG A 191 1.99 1.06 11.79
N ARG A 192 3.07 1.02 12.58
CA ARG A 192 3.32 1.94 13.70
C ARG A 192 4.72 2.54 13.57
N ASN A 193 4.91 3.76 14.08
CA ASN A 193 6.22 4.41 14.06
C ASN A 193 7.12 3.90 15.22
N PHE A 194 8.43 4.05 15.06
CA PHE A 194 9.46 3.71 16.06
C PHE A 194 9.47 4.60 17.32
N LYS A 195 8.43 5.40 17.59
CA LYS A 195 8.28 6.08 18.90
C LYS A 195 8.07 5.08 20.06
N THR A 196 7.75 3.82 19.74
CA THR A 196 7.66 2.69 20.68
C THR A 196 8.53 1.55 20.15
N ASN A 197 8.10 0.29 20.24
CA ASN A 197 8.78 -0.83 19.57
C ASN A 197 8.61 -0.80 18.02
N GLY A 198 7.65 -0.03 17.50
CA GLY A 198 7.37 0.05 16.05
C GLY A 198 6.76 -1.21 15.46
N TYR A 199 6.35 -2.18 16.29
CA TYR A 199 5.76 -3.42 15.82
C TYR A 199 4.39 -3.17 15.21
N ALA A 200 4.14 -3.76 14.05
CA ALA A 200 2.86 -3.71 13.38
C ALA A 200 1.79 -4.43 14.20
N TRP A 201 0.55 -3.99 14.06
CA TRP A 201 -0.60 -4.53 14.78
C TRP A 201 -1.60 -5.16 13.81
N ILE A 202 -2.22 -6.26 14.23
CA ILE A 202 -3.34 -6.90 13.53
C ILE A 202 -4.62 -6.63 14.31
N GLY A 203 -5.63 -6.11 13.63
CA GLY A 203 -6.96 -5.89 14.16
C GLY A 203 -7.96 -6.82 13.50
N THR A 204 -8.95 -7.29 14.26
CA THR A 204 -10.10 -8.02 13.70
C THR A 204 -11.40 -7.50 14.26
N SER A 205 -12.43 -7.42 13.41
CA SER A 205 -13.78 -7.04 13.81
C SER A 205 -14.82 -7.71 12.93
N LYS A 206 -15.93 -8.14 13.53
CA LYS A 206 -17.12 -8.62 12.81
C LYS A 206 -18.10 -7.46 12.58
N PRO A 207 -19.02 -7.55 11.61
CA PRO A 207 -20.11 -6.58 11.47
C PRO A 207 -20.79 -6.32 12.82
N PRO A 208 -21.15 -5.07 13.16
CA PRO A 208 -21.12 -3.86 12.34
C PRO A 208 -19.77 -3.09 12.38
N TYR A 209 -18.67 -3.76 12.73
CA TYR A 209 -17.30 -3.23 12.75
C TYR A 209 -17.02 -2.16 13.82
N THR A 210 -17.81 -2.17 14.89
CA THR A 210 -17.71 -1.20 16.00
C THR A 210 -16.74 -1.63 17.10
N GLU A 211 -16.49 -2.93 17.23
CA GLU A 211 -15.64 -3.50 18.28
C GLU A 211 -14.46 -4.27 17.68
N TRP A 212 -13.25 -3.96 18.12
CA TRP A 212 -12.02 -4.48 17.53
C TRP A 212 -11.16 -5.19 18.56
N ARG A 213 -10.69 -6.39 18.20
CA ARG A 213 -9.61 -7.09 18.91
C ARG A 213 -8.29 -6.75 18.23
N TRP A 214 -7.27 -6.37 19.01
CA TRP A 214 -5.96 -5.98 18.51
C TRP A 214 -4.85 -6.87 19.08
N ASN A 215 -3.90 -7.26 18.23
CA ASN A 215 -2.72 -8.04 18.60
C ASN A 215 -1.46 -7.40 18.00
N GLU A 216 -0.36 -7.39 18.76
CA GLU A 216 0.94 -6.93 18.28
C GLU A 216 1.71 -8.09 17.64
N THR A 217 2.32 -7.86 16.47
CA THR A 217 2.93 -8.91 15.64
C THR A 217 4.41 -9.20 15.91
N GLN A 218 5.03 -8.47 16.85
CA GLN A 218 6.47 -8.52 17.17
C GLN A 218 7.45 -8.15 16.03
N HIS A 219 6.92 -7.66 14.90
CA HIS A 219 7.72 -7.28 13.74
C HIS A 219 7.34 -5.87 13.30
N HIS A 220 8.33 -5.03 12.99
CA HIS A 220 8.07 -3.79 12.25
C HIS A 220 7.74 -4.13 10.80
N LEU A 221 6.71 -3.48 10.25
CA LEU A 221 6.31 -3.65 8.87
C LEU A 221 5.93 -2.29 8.25
N GLY A 222 6.84 -1.73 7.44
CA GLY A 222 6.61 -0.48 6.71
C GLY A 222 5.88 -0.70 5.38
N GLY A 223 4.96 0.19 5.00
CA GLY A 223 4.15 0.06 3.78
C GLY A 223 3.41 -1.28 3.67
N PRO A 224 2.69 -1.74 4.71
CA PRO A 224 2.15 -3.10 4.76
C PRO A 224 1.07 -3.32 3.71
N ASP A 225 1.12 -4.47 3.04
CA ASP A 225 0.01 -5.04 2.27
C ASP A 225 -0.15 -6.52 2.61
N PHE A 226 -1.35 -7.04 2.46
CA PHE A 226 -1.59 -8.47 2.63
C PHE A 226 -2.74 -8.97 1.76
N ILE A 227 -2.75 -10.26 1.52
CA ILE A 227 -3.75 -10.95 0.71
C ILE A 227 -4.28 -12.17 1.47
N ILE A 228 -5.57 -12.45 1.27
CA ILE A 228 -6.22 -13.67 1.70
C ILE A 228 -6.42 -14.50 0.43
N LEU A 229 -5.87 -15.71 0.42
CA LEU A 229 -5.93 -16.64 -0.71
C LEU A 229 -7.27 -17.41 -0.73
N PRO A 230 -7.63 -18.07 -1.84
CA PRO A 230 -8.87 -18.84 -1.94
C PRO A 230 -9.01 -19.95 -0.88
N ASP A 231 -7.89 -20.50 -0.41
CA ASP A 231 -7.83 -21.51 0.65
C ASP A 231 -7.77 -20.89 2.07
N GLN A 232 -8.02 -19.60 2.19
CA GLN A 232 -7.98 -18.80 3.43
C GLN A 232 -6.59 -18.63 4.05
N GLN A 233 -5.51 -19.07 3.39
CA GLN A 233 -4.17 -18.70 3.82
C GLN A 233 -3.96 -17.19 3.65
N MET A 234 -3.27 -16.56 4.61
CA MET A 234 -2.94 -15.14 4.55
C MET A 234 -1.45 -14.92 4.44
N TRP A 235 -1.07 -14.01 3.55
CA TRP A 235 0.30 -13.62 3.29
C TRP A 235 0.42 -12.11 3.34
N ALA A 236 1.37 -11.63 4.14
CA ALA A 236 1.66 -10.20 4.29
C ALA A 236 3.03 -9.88 3.69
N ALA A 237 3.21 -8.67 3.18
CA ALA A 237 4.50 -8.17 2.76
C ALA A 237 4.69 -6.72 3.19
N GLY A 238 5.95 -6.34 3.38
CA GLY A 238 6.31 -4.99 3.75
C GLY A 238 7.78 -4.85 4.11
N ARG A 239 8.14 -3.67 4.61
CA ARG A 239 9.52 -3.32 4.95
C ARG A 239 9.88 -3.80 6.35
N ILE A 240 10.85 -4.70 6.44
CA ILE A 240 11.55 -4.94 7.70
C ILE A 240 12.69 -3.94 7.86
N VAL A 241 12.97 -3.62 9.12
CA VAL A 241 14.05 -2.74 9.50
C VAL A 241 14.75 -3.38 10.69
N GLU A 242 16.03 -3.69 10.52
CA GLU A 242 16.88 -4.30 11.54
C GLU A 242 18.12 -3.44 11.75
N ARG A 243 18.50 -3.25 13.01
CA ARG A 243 19.74 -2.55 13.34
C ARG A 243 20.88 -3.56 13.43
N THR A 244 21.89 -3.41 12.58
CA THR A 244 23.09 -4.25 12.57
C THR A 244 24.30 -3.44 13.06
N PRO A 245 25.43 -4.09 13.40
CA PRO A 245 26.69 -3.37 13.67
C PRO A 245 27.16 -2.50 12.51
N TYR A 246 26.70 -2.77 11.28
CA TYR A 246 27.08 -2.05 10.06
C TYR A 246 26.05 -0.99 9.63
N GLY A 247 25.05 -0.71 10.47
CA GLY A 247 24.00 0.28 10.20
C GLY A 247 22.61 -0.34 10.08
N MET A 248 21.67 0.46 9.56
CA MET A 248 20.29 0.04 9.38
C MET A 248 20.15 -0.83 8.15
N PHE A 249 19.73 -2.07 8.35
CA PHE A 249 19.38 -3.01 7.31
C PHE A 249 17.88 -2.94 7.06
N GLN A 250 17.49 -2.71 5.81
CA GLN A 250 16.08 -2.73 5.40
C GLN A 250 15.88 -3.60 4.18
N LYS A 251 14.81 -4.38 4.19
CA LYS A 251 14.42 -5.29 3.11
C LYS A 251 12.92 -5.30 2.95
N THR A 252 12.48 -5.63 1.75
CA THR A 252 11.13 -6.09 1.49
C THR A 252 11.06 -7.57 1.85
N ALA A 253 10.11 -7.93 2.70
CA ALA A 253 9.95 -9.30 3.17
C ALA A 253 8.50 -9.76 2.98
N LEU A 254 8.36 -11.06 2.72
CA LEU A 254 7.10 -11.81 2.71
C LEU A 254 6.96 -12.57 4.03
N PHE A 255 5.75 -12.62 4.56
CA PHE A 255 5.40 -13.24 5.81
C PHE A 255 4.19 -14.15 5.64
N THR A 256 4.16 -15.28 6.34
CA THR A 256 2.89 -15.93 6.66
C THR A 256 2.15 -15.07 7.68
N MET A 257 0.83 -15.03 7.60
CA MET A 257 -0.01 -14.21 8.47
C MET A 257 -1.15 -15.04 9.05
N SER A 258 -1.42 -14.86 10.34
CA SER A 258 -2.65 -15.29 11.02
C SER A 258 -3.38 -14.07 11.56
N LEU A 259 -4.48 -14.26 12.30
CA LEU A 259 -5.26 -13.16 12.88
C LEU A 259 -4.58 -12.46 14.07
N ASP A 260 -3.41 -12.92 14.49
CA ASP A 260 -2.70 -12.46 15.68
C ASP A 260 -1.20 -12.21 15.49
N LYS A 261 -0.58 -12.78 14.45
CA LYS A 261 0.87 -12.65 14.20
C LYS A 261 1.21 -12.70 12.72
N ILE A 262 2.43 -12.25 12.41
CA ILE A 262 3.11 -12.52 11.14
C ILE A 262 4.42 -13.27 11.44
N GLN A 263 4.86 -14.12 10.52
CA GLN A 263 6.15 -14.80 10.64
C GLN A 263 6.96 -14.63 9.34
N PRO A 264 8.21 -14.16 9.40
CA PRO A 264 9.05 -14.00 8.22
C PRO A 264 9.19 -15.32 7.46
N ALA A 265 8.89 -15.29 6.16
CA ALA A 265 8.94 -16.46 5.30
C ALA A 265 10.05 -16.35 4.25
N LEU A 266 10.25 -15.15 3.68
CA LEU A 266 11.16 -14.92 2.56
C LEU A 266 11.57 -13.45 2.48
N LEU A 267 12.85 -13.18 2.16
CA LEU A 267 13.33 -11.84 1.83
C LEU A 267 13.38 -11.68 0.31
N LEU A 268 12.85 -10.58 -0.21
CA LEU A 268 12.96 -10.26 -1.64
C LEU A 268 14.28 -9.55 -1.94
N PRO A 269 14.87 -9.74 -3.14
CA PRO A 269 16.00 -8.95 -3.62
C PRO A 269 15.67 -7.46 -3.61
N SER A 270 16.09 -6.78 -2.56
CA SER A 270 15.74 -5.39 -2.24
C SER A 270 16.77 -4.81 -1.28
N GLY A 271 16.69 -3.52 -0.97
CA GLY A 271 17.61 -2.81 -0.07
C GLY A 271 18.04 -1.46 -0.64
N GLY A 272 19.23 -1.02 -0.24
CA GLY A 272 19.73 0.34 -0.49
C GLY A 272 19.21 1.33 0.56
N ILE A 273 19.15 2.60 0.17
CA ILE A 273 18.68 3.70 1.04
C ILE A 273 17.15 3.70 1.18
N ASP A 274 16.44 3.10 0.21
CA ASP A 274 14.98 2.98 0.26
C ASP A 274 14.45 1.77 -0.56
N CYS A 275 13.40 1.10 -0.05
CA CYS A 275 12.74 -0.05 -0.70
C CYS A 275 11.35 -0.37 -0.14
N SER A 276 10.65 -1.37 -0.68
CA SER A 276 9.37 -1.95 -0.19
C SER A 276 8.09 -1.37 -0.79
N TYR A 277 7.07 -1.11 0.05
CA TYR A 277 5.69 -0.74 -0.27
C TYR A 277 5.07 -1.66 -1.32
N PRO A 278 4.93 -2.95 -0.98
CA PRO A 278 4.47 -3.92 -1.95
C PRO A 278 3.02 -3.70 -2.37
N GLY A 279 2.73 -4.09 -3.61
CA GLY A 279 1.38 -4.40 -4.08
C GLY A 279 1.31 -5.87 -4.45
N ILE A 280 0.31 -6.59 -3.95
CA ILE A 280 0.21 -8.06 -4.03
C ILE A 280 -1.02 -8.48 -4.83
N VAL A 281 -0.85 -9.40 -5.80
CA VAL A 281 -1.95 -10.14 -6.43
C VAL A 281 -1.65 -11.63 -6.45
N PHE A 282 -2.69 -12.46 -6.36
CA PHE A 282 -2.58 -13.91 -6.56
C PHE A 282 -3.14 -14.28 -7.92
N HIS A 283 -2.34 -14.91 -8.77
CA HIS A 283 -2.70 -15.24 -10.14
C HIS A 283 -1.88 -16.43 -10.64
N ASP A 284 -2.55 -17.39 -11.30
CA ASP A 284 -1.96 -18.63 -11.81
C ASP A 284 -1.15 -19.38 -10.75
N GLN A 285 -1.72 -19.53 -9.55
CA GLN A 285 -1.11 -20.19 -8.38
C GLN A 285 0.18 -19.53 -7.86
N LEU A 286 0.49 -18.30 -8.29
CA LEU A 286 1.64 -17.54 -7.85
C LEU A 286 1.21 -16.26 -7.13
N LEU A 287 1.99 -15.87 -6.11
CA LEU A 287 1.98 -14.50 -5.63
C LEU A 287 2.84 -13.64 -6.55
N TRP A 288 2.24 -12.57 -7.05
CA TRP A 288 2.92 -11.53 -7.81
C TRP A 288 3.03 -10.30 -6.92
N ILE A 289 4.26 -9.86 -6.67
CA ILE A 289 4.55 -8.79 -5.73
C ILE A 289 5.34 -7.70 -6.43
N SER A 290 4.69 -6.56 -6.68
CA SER A 290 5.43 -5.34 -7.03
C SER A 290 6.05 -4.75 -5.77
N TYR A 291 7.26 -4.19 -5.85
CA TYR A 291 7.88 -3.41 -4.78
C TYR A 291 8.92 -2.48 -5.40
N TYR A 292 9.32 -1.42 -4.70
CA TYR A 292 10.45 -0.58 -5.15
C TYR A 292 11.73 -0.87 -4.38
N SER A 293 12.88 -0.55 -4.96
CA SER A 293 14.17 -0.68 -4.28
C SER A 293 15.28 0.11 -4.95
N SER A 294 16.26 0.55 -4.14
CA SER A 294 17.51 1.23 -4.57
C SER A 294 18.76 0.34 -4.42
N HIS A 295 18.62 -0.99 -4.48
CA HIS A 295 19.78 -1.88 -4.35
C HIS A 295 20.67 -1.92 -5.61
N GLU A 296 20.17 -1.40 -6.73
CA GLU A 296 20.86 -1.25 -8.01
C GLU A 296 20.96 0.24 -8.37
N GLU A 297 21.58 1.04 -7.49
CA GLU A 297 21.75 2.50 -7.63
C GLU A 297 20.52 3.33 -7.25
N LYS A 298 19.66 3.68 -8.21
CA LYS A 298 18.47 4.53 -8.00
C LYS A 298 17.23 3.69 -7.69
N THR A 299 16.19 4.29 -7.13
CA THR A 299 14.97 3.53 -6.85
C THR A 299 14.27 3.14 -8.16
N ALA A 300 14.04 1.84 -8.32
CA ALA A 300 13.31 1.25 -9.45
C ALA A 300 12.16 0.38 -8.92
N ILE A 301 11.20 0.07 -9.80
CA ILE A 301 10.09 -0.85 -9.50
C ILE A 301 10.45 -2.24 -9.99
N TYR A 302 10.27 -3.22 -9.11
CA TYR A 302 10.51 -4.64 -9.36
C TYR A 302 9.21 -5.41 -9.21
N LEU A 303 9.13 -6.55 -9.89
CA LEU A 303 8.06 -7.53 -9.79
C LEU A 303 8.66 -8.90 -9.48
N ALA A 304 8.27 -9.47 -8.35
CA ALA A 304 8.59 -10.85 -7.98
C ALA A 304 7.41 -11.78 -8.29
N GLN A 305 7.72 -12.98 -8.78
CA GLN A 305 6.80 -14.12 -8.81
C GLN A 305 7.23 -15.12 -7.75
N ILE A 306 6.30 -15.53 -6.89
CA ILE A 306 6.58 -16.40 -5.76
C ILE A 306 5.62 -17.58 -5.81
N GLU A 307 6.20 -18.77 -5.83
CA GLU A 307 5.45 -20.00 -5.66
C GLU A 307 5.25 -20.31 -4.19
N LEU A 308 4.00 -20.59 -3.85
CA LEU A 308 3.58 -21.06 -2.54
C LEU A 308 3.44 -22.58 -2.61
N PHE A 309 3.77 -23.26 -1.52
CA PHE A 309 3.56 -24.70 -1.40
C PHE A 309 2.39 -24.98 -0.49
N GLU A 310 1.64 -26.03 -0.83
CA GLU A 310 0.73 -26.74 0.09
C GLU A 310 1.51 -27.48 1.18
#